data_AF-A0A7X8IKI8-F1
#
_entry.id   AF-A0A7X8IKI8-F1
#
_cell.length_a   1.000
_cell.length_b   1.000
_cell.length_c   1.000
_cell.angle_alpha   90.00
_cell.angle_beta   90.00
_cell.angle_gamma   90.00
#
_symmetry.space_group_name_H-M   'P 1'
#
loop_
_entity.id
_entity.type
_entity.pdbx_description
1 polymer ?
#
loop_
_entity_poly.entity_id
_entity_poly.type
_entity_poly.pdbx_seq_one_letter_code
_entity_poly.pdbx_strand_id
1 'polypeptide(L)'
;MQNTIIKTLNKLANSIEKNAVKIIDDDKIVAWGKLRRSIKTKVDAQNLTIDVFADQSIAPYAQYVHEGRKAGRMPPVGPIEEWARKKQLLSQNNQSLKLPVRLNTKTKLSDKQQKLADQYHSLACAIAIKMKKKEIKPKRFLIEAIVKSLQEFI
;
A
#
# COMPACT_ATOMS: atom_id res chain seq x y z
N MET A 1 -15.48 -32.88 14.16
CA MET A 1 -14.31 -32.72 13.27
C MET A 1 -14.31 -31.40 12.49
N GLN A 2 -15.39 -31.00 11.81
CA GLN A 2 -15.44 -29.72 11.05
C GLN A 2 -15.04 -28.48 11.88
N ASN A 3 -15.50 -28.37 13.13
CA ASN A 3 -15.12 -27.26 14.01
C ASN A 3 -13.61 -27.17 14.31
N THR A 4 -12.90 -28.29 14.32
CA THR A 4 -11.45 -28.31 14.57
C THR A 4 -10.70 -27.82 13.34
N ILE A 5 -11.09 -28.29 12.15
CA ILE A 5 -10.50 -27.87 10.86
C ILE A 5 -10.70 -26.37 10.66
N ILE A 6 -11.90 -25.85 10.90
CA ILE A 6 -12.19 -24.42 10.78
C ILE A 6 -11.33 -23.60 11.76
N LYS A 7 -11.16 -24.07 13.00
CA LYS A 7 -10.25 -23.41 13.96
C LYS A 7 -8.80 -23.41 13.49
N THR A 8 -8.33 -24.50 12.88
CA THR A 8 -6.99 -24.61 12.29
C THR A 8 -6.83 -23.63 11.12
N LEU A 9 -7.80 -23.57 10.20
CA LEU A 9 -7.78 -22.64 9.07
C LEU A 9 -7.76 -21.18 9.55
N ASN A 10 -8.54 -20.83 10.56
CA ASN A 10 -8.51 -19.48 11.14
C ASN A 10 -7.15 -19.15 11.78
N LYS A 11 -6.51 -20.11 12.46
CA LYS A 11 -5.16 -19.92 12.99
C LYS A 11 -4.14 -19.70 11.88
N LEU A 12 -4.22 -20.47 10.79
CA LEU A 12 -3.35 -20.31 9.63
C LEU A 12 -3.57 -18.95 8.95
N ALA A 13 -4.83 -18.55 8.76
CA ALA A 13 -5.20 -17.25 8.20
C ALA A 13 -4.59 -16.08 9.02
N ASN A 14 -4.73 -16.12 10.34
CA ASN A 14 -4.12 -15.13 11.24
C ASN A 14 -2.58 -15.12 11.15
N SER A 15 -1.95 -16.29 11.01
CA SER A 15 -0.50 -16.40 10.81
C SER A 15 -0.07 -15.74 9.50
N ILE A 16 -0.81 -15.99 8.41
CA ILE A 16 -0.53 -15.41 7.09
C ILE A 16 -0.60 -13.88 7.15
N GLU A 17 -1.64 -13.31 7.76
CA GLU A 17 -1.75 -11.85 7.92
C GLU A 17 -0.56 -11.27 8.69
N LYS A 18 -0.22 -11.89 9.83
CA LYS A 18 0.90 -11.45 10.69
C LYS A 18 2.23 -11.50 9.92
N ASN A 19 2.49 -12.58 9.20
CA ASN A 19 3.72 -12.75 8.44
C ASN A 19 3.77 -11.81 7.24
N ALA A 20 2.66 -11.54 6.56
CA ALA A 20 2.60 -10.57 5.46
C ALA A 20 2.94 -9.15 5.95
N VAL A 21 2.42 -8.75 7.10
CA VAL A 21 2.77 -7.45 7.71
C VAL A 21 4.24 -7.40 8.12
N LYS A 22 4.76 -8.50 8.70
CA LYS A 22 6.17 -8.59 9.10
C LYS A 22 7.11 -8.47 7.90
N ILE A 23 6.85 -9.19 6.80
CA ILE A 23 7.65 -9.12 5.58
C ILE A 23 7.65 -7.70 5.01
N ILE A 24 6.49 -7.04 4.96
CA ILE A 24 6.39 -5.63 4.53
C ILE A 24 7.31 -4.70 5.35
N ASP A 25 7.45 -4.98 6.64
CA ASP A 25 8.21 -4.17 7.58
C ASP A 25 9.71 -4.42 7.47
N ASP A 26 10.10 -5.70 7.47
CA ASP A 26 11.49 -6.14 7.38
C ASP A 26 12.12 -5.68 6.06
N ASP A 27 11.40 -5.84 4.95
CA ASP A 27 11.86 -5.45 3.62
C ASP A 27 11.73 -3.94 3.33
N LYS A 28 11.21 -3.17 4.29
CA LYS A 28 10.94 -1.73 4.16
C LYS A 28 10.17 -1.43 2.86
N ILE A 29 9.20 -2.28 2.53
CA ILE A 29 8.48 -2.28 1.24
C ILE A 29 7.69 -0.98 1.04
N VAL A 30 7.33 -0.28 2.12
CA VAL A 30 6.41 0.85 2.05
C VAL A 30 6.72 1.94 3.07
N ALA A 31 6.55 3.20 2.66
CA ALA A 31 6.48 4.36 3.55
C ALA A 31 5.08 4.59 4.17
N TRP A 32 4.12 3.68 3.95
CA TRP A 32 2.70 3.91 4.18
C TRP A 32 2.00 2.76 4.91
N GLY A 33 1.63 2.97 6.17
CA GLY A 33 0.89 1.99 6.98
C GLY A 33 -0.49 1.58 6.43
N LYS A 34 -0.96 2.17 5.31
CA LYS A 34 -2.18 1.75 4.61
C LYS A 34 -2.05 0.33 4.06
N LEU A 35 -0.92 -0.04 3.45
CA LEU A 35 -0.75 -1.38 2.88
C LEU A 35 -0.85 -2.46 3.96
N ARG A 36 -0.17 -2.23 5.10
CA ARG A 36 -0.22 -3.12 6.27
C ARG A 36 -1.65 -3.40 6.74
N ARG A 37 -2.46 -2.34 6.84
CA ARG A 37 -3.85 -2.43 7.31
C ARG A 37 -4.82 -2.97 6.27
N SER A 38 -4.41 -3.02 5.00
CA SER A 38 -5.26 -3.48 3.91
C SER A 38 -5.17 -4.97 3.64
N ILE A 39 -4.16 -5.66 4.18
CA ILE A 39 -4.04 -7.12 4.03
C ILE A 39 -5.12 -7.78 4.87
N LYS A 40 -5.87 -8.67 4.24
CA LYS A 40 -6.95 -9.44 4.87
C LYS A 40 -6.92 -10.87 4.39
N THR A 41 -7.45 -11.73 5.25
CA THR A 41 -7.71 -13.12 4.97
C THR A 41 -9.18 -13.45 5.16
N LYS A 42 -9.68 -14.38 4.37
CA LYS A 42 -11.05 -14.89 4.49
C LYS A 42 -11.00 -16.41 4.39
N VAL A 43 -11.54 -17.08 5.41
CA VAL A 43 -11.68 -18.53 5.42
C VAL A 43 -13.03 -18.92 4.81
N ASP A 44 -13.01 -19.74 3.77
CA ASP A 44 -14.19 -20.43 3.27
C ASP A 44 -14.28 -21.81 3.92
N ALA A 45 -15.21 -21.96 4.85
CA ALA A 45 -15.40 -23.20 5.58
C ALA A 45 -16.03 -24.32 4.73
N GLN A 46 -16.71 -23.99 3.63
CA GLN A 46 -17.34 -24.97 2.75
C GLN A 46 -16.31 -25.60 1.83
N ASN A 47 -15.45 -24.76 1.23
CA ASN A 47 -14.42 -25.19 0.29
C ASN A 47 -13.07 -25.49 0.96
N LEU A 48 -12.93 -25.24 2.27
CA LEU A 48 -11.69 -25.37 3.04
C LEU A 48 -10.53 -24.55 2.46
N THR A 49 -10.83 -23.36 1.94
CA THR A 49 -9.85 -22.45 1.34
C THR A 49 -9.62 -21.21 2.21
N ILE A 50 -8.46 -20.58 2.01
CA ILE A 50 -8.12 -19.28 2.60
C ILE A 50 -7.80 -18.32 1.46
N ASP A 51 -8.61 -17.28 1.32
CA ASP A 51 -8.33 -16.19 0.40
C ASP A 51 -7.46 -15.15 1.10
N VAL A 52 -6.39 -14.71 0.43
CA VAL A 52 -5.48 -13.68 0.94
C VAL A 52 -5.47 -12.52 -0.05
N PHE A 53 -5.84 -11.32 0.39
CA PHE A 53 -6.01 -10.18 -0.50
C PHE A 53 -5.70 -8.84 0.17
N ALA A 54 -5.55 -7.79 -0.65
CA ALA A 54 -5.50 -6.41 -0.19
C ALA A 54 -6.83 -5.71 -0.47
N ASP A 55 -7.27 -4.82 0.42
CA ASP A 55 -8.50 -4.04 0.24
C ASP A 55 -8.56 -3.32 -1.11
N GLN A 56 -9.75 -3.31 -1.73
CA GLN A 56 -9.97 -2.80 -3.09
C GLN A 56 -9.47 -1.36 -3.30
N SER A 57 -9.57 -0.51 -2.28
CA SER A 57 -9.10 0.89 -2.34
C SER A 57 -7.57 1.03 -2.51
N ILE A 58 -6.81 0.00 -2.15
CA ILE A 58 -5.34 -0.04 -2.21
C ILE A 58 -4.85 -1.13 -3.18
N ALA A 59 -5.73 -2.02 -3.64
CA ALA A 59 -5.41 -3.13 -4.55
C ALA A 59 -4.53 -2.73 -5.76
N PRO A 60 -4.78 -1.62 -6.48
CA PRO A 60 -3.90 -1.22 -7.59
C PRO A 60 -2.46 -0.94 -7.13
N TYR A 61 -2.30 -0.29 -5.97
CA TYR A 61 -1.00 -0.02 -5.39
C TYR A 61 -0.34 -1.30 -4.87
N ALA A 62 -1.09 -2.15 -4.17
CA ALA A 62 -0.61 -3.43 -3.65
C ALA A 62 -0.11 -4.34 -4.79
N GLN A 63 -0.81 -4.37 -5.92
CA GLN A 63 -0.40 -5.11 -7.11
C GLN A 63 0.96 -4.61 -7.65
N TYR A 64 1.14 -3.30 -7.79
CA TYR A 64 2.43 -2.73 -8.23
C TYR A 64 3.60 -3.07 -7.31
N VAL A 65 3.34 -3.20 -6.01
CA VAL A 65 4.35 -3.60 -5.04
C VAL A 65 4.63 -5.11 -5.14
N HIS A 66 3.57 -5.90 -5.26
CA HIS A 66 3.64 -7.37 -5.28
C HIS A 66 4.28 -7.90 -6.56
N GLU A 67 3.77 -7.48 -7.71
CA GLU A 67 4.21 -7.91 -9.04
C GLU A 67 5.37 -7.06 -9.57
N GLY A 68 5.64 -5.92 -8.94
CA GLY A 68 6.61 -4.95 -9.44
C GLY A 68 6.05 -4.13 -10.60
N ARG A 69 6.94 -3.39 -11.26
CA ARG A 69 6.61 -2.58 -12.44
C ARG A 69 7.79 -2.52 -13.39
N LYS A 70 7.60 -2.98 -14.62
CA LYS A 70 8.56 -2.79 -15.72
C LYS A 70 8.83 -1.30 -15.97
N ALA A 71 10.07 -0.97 -16.35
CA ALA A 71 10.42 0.37 -16.79
C ALA A 71 9.51 0.85 -17.93
N GLY A 72 9.24 2.14 -17.99
CA GLY A 72 8.42 2.76 -19.04
C GLY A 72 6.94 2.97 -18.70
N ARG A 73 6.36 2.25 -17.73
CA ARG A 73 4.98 2.54 -17.25
C ARG A 73 4.98 3.63 -16.18
N MET A 74 4.06 4.60 -16.25
CA MET A 74 3.97 5.68 -15.27
C MET A 74 3.36 5.14 -13.95
N PRO A 75 3.96 5.39 -12.78
CA PRO A 75 3.32 5.08 -11.51
C PRO A 75 2.14 6.04 -11.25
N PRO A 76 1.16 5.65 -10.41
CA PRO A 76 0.03 6.52 -10.07
C PRO A 76 0.53 7.76 -9.31
N VAL A 77 0.15 8.95 -9.80
CA VAL A 77 0.61 10.24 -9.26
C VAL A 77 -0.05 10.54 -7.90
N GLY A 78 -1.33 10.25 -7.73
CA GLY A 78 -2.09 10.58 -6.51
C GLY A 78 -1.46 10.06 -5.21
N PRO A 79 -1.05 8.77 -5.12
CA PRO A 79 -0.32 8.25 -3.96
C PRO A 79 1.02 8.96 -3.68
N ILE A 80 1.75 9.34 -4.73
CA ILE A 80 3.03 10.06 -4.61
C ILE A 80 2.77 11.48 -4.06
N GLU A 81 1.72 12.13 -4.54
CA GLU A 81 1.27 13.44 -4.07
C GLU A 81 0.82 13.42 -2.61
N GLU A 82 0.02 12.42 -2.19
CA GLU A 82 -0.39 12.22 -0.79
C GLU A 82 0.84 12.00 0.11
N TRP A 83 1.83 11.21 -0.36
CA TRP A 83 3.09 10.99 0.36
C TRP A 83 3.92 12.28 0.46
N ALA A 84 4.05 13.05 -0.62
CA ALA A 84 4.80 14.29 -0.65
C ALA A 84 4.21 15.33 0.31
N ARG A 85 2.87 15.47 0.35
CA ARG A 85 2.16 16.30 1.33
C ARG A 85 2.41 15.85 2.76
N LYS A 86 2.29 14.54 3.02
CA LYS A 86 2.54 13.97 4.36
C LYS A 86 3.97 14.21 4.83
N LYS A 87 4.94 14.19 3.92
CA LYS A 87 6.36 14.47 4.20
C LYS A 87 6.69 15.97 4.19
N GLN A 88 5.71 16.83 3.92
CA GLN A 88 5.87 18.29 3.93
C GLN A 88 7.05 18.77 3.08
N LEU A 89 7.29 18.12 1.93
CA LEU A 89 8.47 18.36 1.10
C LEU A 89 8.61 19.79 0.57
N LEU A 90 7.50 20.55 0.54
CA LEU A 90 7.46 21.96 0.10
C LEU A 90 7.16 22.94 1.25
N SER A 91 6.99 22.44 2.49
CA SER A 91 6.52 23.26 3.62
C SER A 91 7.62 24.09 4.28
N GLN A 92 8.90 23.83 4.01
CA GLN A 92 10.01 24.59 4.61
C GLN A 92 9.98 26.08 4.23
N ASN A 93 9.42 26.42 3.06
CA ASN A 93 9.33 27.80 2.59
C ASN A 93 7.97 28.49 2.90
N ASN A 94 6.96 27.75 3.39
CA ASN A 94 5.59 28.24 3.55
C ASN A 94 5.02 27.83 4.92
N GLN A 95 5.70 28.23 6.01
CA GLN A 95 5.37 27.84 7.40
C GLN A 95 3.92 28.16 7.84
N SER A 96 3.22 29.05 7.14
CA SER A 96 1.84 29.46 7.46
C SER A 96 0.73 28.73 6.68
N LEU A 97 1.04 28.02 5.60
CA LEU A 97 0.03 27.39 4.72
C LEU A 97 0.03 25.87 4.88
N LYS A 98 -0.97 25.35 5.60
CA LYS A 98 -1.18 23.91 5.78
C LYS A 98 -2.20 23.40 4.75
N LEU A 99 -1.80 22.40 3.97
CA LEU A 99 -2.72 21.59 3.17
C LEU A 99 -3.02 20.27 3.89
N PRO A 100 -4.27 19.79 3.87
CA PRO A 100 -4.57 18.46 4.37
C PRO A 100 -3.90 17.42 3.46
N VAL A 101 -3.52 16.29 4.06
CA VAL A 101 -2.87 15.17 3.34
C VAL A 101 -3.74 14.68 2.18
N ARG A 102 -5.07 14.68 2.37
CA ARG A 102 -6.06 14.38 1.34
C ARG A 102 -6.88 15.62 1.04
N LEU A 103 -6.93 15.99 -0.23
CA LEU A 103 -7.84 17.02 -0.71
C LEU A 103 -9.20 16.36 -0.99
N ASN A 104 -10.26 16.94 -0.43
CA ASN A 104 -11.61 16.56 -0.80
C ASN A 104 -12.00 17.41 -2.03
N THR A 105 -12.54 16.78 -3.07
CA THR A 105 -12.97 17.50 -4.29
C THR A 105 -14.08 18.51 -4.00
N LYS A 106 -14.79 18.34 -2.87
CA LYS A 106 -15.87 19.22 -2.43
C LYS A 106 -15.43 20.41 -1.57
N THR A 107 -14.19 20.43 -1.07
CA THR A 107 -13.71 21.54 -0.22
C THR A 107 -13.18 22.67 -1.08
N LYS A 108 -13.75 23.89 -0.93
CA LYS A 108 -13.22 25.10 -1.55
C LYS A 108 -11.87 25.44 -0.91
N LEU A 109 -10.81 25.41 -1.72
CA LEU A 109 -9.47 25.82 -1.32
C LEU A 109 -9.31 27.32 -1.57
N SER A 110 -8.55 28.01 -0.71
CA SER A 110 -8.09 29.37 -0.99
C SER A 110 -7.11 29.38 -2.17
N ASP A 111 -7.02 30.46 -2.93
CA ASP A 111 -6.08 30.59 -4.07
C ASP A 111 -4.63 30.24 -3.70
N LYS A 112 -4.19 30.62 -2.48
CA LYS A 112 -2.85 30.29 -1.97
C LYS A 112 -2.68 28.79 -1.73
N GLN A 113 -3.73 28.13 -1.23
CA GLN A 113 -3.76 26.68 -1.02
C GLN A 113 -3.82 25.93 -2.35
N GLN A 114 -4.53 26.47 -3.33
CA GLN A 114 -4.61 25.88 -4.68
C GLN A 114 -3.24 25.92 -5.36
N LYS A 115 -2.55 27.07 -5.35
CA LYS A 115 -1.17 27.18 -5.84
C LYS A 115 -0.23 26.17 -5.17
N LEU A 116 -0.35 25.99 -3.86
CA LEU A 116 0.45 25.01 -3.14
C LEU A 116 0.09 23.56 -3.53
N ALA A 117 -1.18 23.27 -3.78
CA ALA A 117 -1.63 21.95 -4.26
C ALA A 117 -1.06 21.66 -5.66
N ASP A 118 -1.06 22.64 -6.56
CA ASP A 118 -0.49 22.53 -7.90
C ASP A 118 1.04 22.28 -7.87
N GLN A 119 1.74 22.90 -6.91
CA GLN A 119 3.17 22.63 -6.68
C GLN A 119 3.41 21.19 -6.21
N TYR A 120 2.60 20.68 -5.28
CA TYR A 120 2.68 19.28 -4.85
C TYR A 120 2.37 18.31 -6.00
N HIS A 121 1.39 18.63 -6.85
CA HIS A 121 1.06 17.85 -8.02
C HIS A 121 2.23 17.81 -9.02
N SER A 122 2.82 18.97 -9.31
CA SER A 122 3.98 19.10 -10.20
C SER A 122 5.19 18.31 -9.68
N LEU A 123 5.47 18.39 -8.38
CA LEU A 123 6.50 17.58 -7.71
C LEU A 123 6.21 16.08 -7.86
N ALA A 124 4.97 15.66 -7.62
CA ALA A 124 4.57 14.27 -7.73
C ALA A 124 4.72 13.73 -9.16
N CYS A 125 4.36 14.53 -10.17
CA CYS A 125 4.60 14.23 -11.58
C CYS A 125 6.10 14.09 -11.90
N ALA A 126 6.94 14.99 -11.39
CA ALA A 126 8.39 14.91 -11.58
C ALA A 126 8.99 13.63 -10.94
N ILE A 127 8.53 13.28 -9.73
CA ILE A 127 8.91 12.02 -9.07
C ILE A 127 8.43 10.82 -9.89
N ALA A 128 7.18 10.83 -10.36
CA ALA A 128 6.62 9.76 -11.17
C ALA A 128 7.42 9.55 -12.47
N ILE A 129 7.83 10.63 -13.15
CA ILE A 129 8.68 10.57 -14.36
C ILE A 129 10.06 9.97 -14.03
N LYS A 130 10.68 10.37 -12.93
CA LYS A 130 11.95 9.78 -12.48
C LYS A 130 11.79 8.28 -12.17
N MET A 131 10.71 7.92 -11.49
CA MET A 131 10.38 6.52 -11.19
C MET A 131 10.10 5.72 -12.45
N LYS A 132 9.39 6.27 -13.45
CA LYS A 132 9.06 5.62 -14.74
C LYS A 132 10.29 4.99 -15.39
N LYS A 133 11.44 5.67 -15.34
CA LYS A 133 12.71 5.21 -15.93
C LYS A 133 13.31 4.00 -15.22
N LYS A 134 12.93 3.75 -13.97
CA LYS A 134 13.41 2.62 -13.16
C LYS A 134 12.38 1.51 -13.14
N GLU A 135 12.86 0.28 -13.18
CA GLU A 135 12.06 -0.90 -12.87
C GLU A 135 11.91 -1.05 -11.36
N ILE A 136 10.72 -1.43 -10.91
CA ILE A 136 10.46 -1.84 -9.53
C ILE A 136 10.44 -3.35 -9.53
N LYS A 137 11.41 -3.98 -8.85
CA LYS A 137 11.44 -5.44 -8.71
C LYS A 137 10.22 -5.90 -7.90
N PRO A 138 9.58 -7.02 -8.27
CA PRO A 138 8.49 -7.59 -7.50
C PRO A 138 8.95 -7.89 -6.07
N LYS A 139 8.14 -7.52 -5.09
CA LYS A 139 8.28 -8.01 -3.72
C LYS A 139 7.03 -8.81 -3.41
N ARG A 140 7.08 -10.12 -3.62
CA ARG A 140 5.92 -11.03 -3.56
C ARG A 140 5.49 -11.34 -2.12
N PHE A 141 5.25 -10.31 -1.32
CA PHE A 141 5.06 -10.39 0.13
C PHE A 141 3.92 -11.31 0.56
N LEU A 142 2.83 -11.42 -0.22
CA LEU A 142 1.73 -12.35 0.09
C LEU A 142 2.12 -13.82 -0.12
N ILE A 143 2.83 -14.12 -1.21
CA ILE A 143 3.26 -15.49 -1.52
C ILE A 143 4.28 -15.94 -0.47
N GLU A 144 5.23 -15.06 -0.17
CA GLU A 144 6.24 -15.30 0.86
C GLU A 144 5.60 -15.51 2.24
N ALA A 145 4.58 -14.71 2.58
CA ALA A 145 3.83 -14.88 3.82
C ALA A 145 3.11 -16.23 3.89
N ILE A 146 2.47 -16.65 2.79
CA ILE A 146 1.78 -17.95 2.72
C ILE A 146 2.79 -19.09 2.91
N VAL A 147 3.89 -19.07 2.16
CA VAL A 147 4.93 -20.12 2.25
C VAL A 147 5.51 -20.19 3.66
N LYS A 148 5.84 -19.03 4.23
CA LYS A 148 6.39 -18.94 5.58
C LYS A 148 5.41 -19.44 6.62
N SER A 149 4.15 -19.02 6.55
CA SER A 149 3.14 -19.48 7.48
C SER A 149 2.89 -20.97 7.36
N LEU A 150 2.92 -21.56 6.16
CA LEU A 150 2.82 -23.01 5.98
C LEU A 150 4.01 -23.76 6.58
N GLN A 151 5.24 -23.24 6.39
CA GLN A 151 6.44 -23.83 6.99
C GLN A 151 6.43 -23.78 8.52
N GLU A 152 5.87 -22.73 9.11
CA GLU A 152 5.74 -22.59 10.57
C GLU A 152 4.57 -23.41 11.15
N PHE A 153 3.64 -23.88 10.31
CA PHE A 153 2.43 -24.59 10.73
C PHE A 153 2.55 -26.11 10.70
N ILE A 154 3.50 -26.63 9.92
CA ILE A 154 3.85 -28.05 9.80
C ILE A 154 4.90 -28.38 10.86
#